data_AF-A0A2E2KKW0-F1
#
_entry.id   AF-A0A2E2KKW0-F1
#
_cell.length_a   1.000
_cell.length_b   1.000
_cell.length_c   1.000
_cell.angle_alpha   90.00
_cell.angle_beta   90.00
_cell.angle_gamma   90.00
#
_symmetry.space_group_name_H-M   'P 1'
#
loop_
_entity.id
_entity.type
_entity.pdbx_description
1 polymer ?
#
loop_
_entity_poly.entity_id
_entity_poly.type
_entity_poly.pdbx_seq_one_letter_code
_entity_poly.pdbx_strand_id
1 'polypeptide(L)'
;MSEEFLKYLVVGLLIVFAFTPVTLNALRRRKENPPPMAANDRKLYRMWRADPEAYERQYAELDKQYLEAQKKKAAAKRDSSNES
;
A
#
# COMPACT_ATOMS: atom_id res chain seq x y z
N MET A 1 13.02 -15.87 39.68
CA MET A 1 13.08 -14.95 38.53
C MET A 1 14.28 -14.05 38.75
N SER A 2 15.34 -14.16 37.93
CA SER A 2 16.57 -13.38 38.11
C SER A 2 16.37 -11.93 37.66
N GLU A 3 17.07 -10.98 38.29
CA GLU A 3 17.02 -9.55 37.94
C GLU A 3 17.38 -9.30 36.47
N GLU A 4 18.27 -10.11 35.91
CA GLU A 4 18.67 -10.05 34.50
C GLU A 4 17.49 -10.35 33.56
N PHE A 5 16.67 -11.36 33.91
CA PHE A 5 15.47 -11.68 33.13
C PHE A 5 14.46 -10.52 33.15
N LEU A 6 14.26 -9.90 34.31
CA LEU A 6 13.42 -8.70 34.45
C LEU A 6 13.93 -7.53 33.59
N LYS A 7 15.24 -7.28 33.58
CA LYS A 7 15.85 -6.24 32.74
C LYS A 7 15.59 -6.50 31.25
N TYR A 8 15.84 -7.72 30.77
CA TYR A 8 15.58 -8.06 29.37
C TYR A 8 14.10 -8.00 29.00
N LEU A 9 13.21 -8.38 29.90
CA LEU A 9 11.76 -8.31 29.69
C LEU A 9 11.29 -6.86 29.57
N VAL A 10 11.79 -5.97 30.44
CA VAL A 10 11.49 -4.52 30.38
C VAL A 10 12.03 -3.90 29.10
N VAL A 11 13.27 -4.20 28.71
CA VAL A 11 13.85 -3.70 27.44
C VAL A 11 13.05 -4.21 26.24
N GLY A 12 12.68 -5.49 26.25
CA GLY A 12 11.85 -6.09 25.20
C GLY A 12 10.49 -5.41 25.07
N LEU A 13 9.81 -5.13 26.19
CA LEU A 13 8.56 -4.38 26.21
C LEU A 13 8.74 -2.96 25.66
N LEU A 14 9.82 -2.27 26.01
CA LEU A 14 10.10 -0.91 25.55
C LEU A 14 10.27 -0.88 24.02
N ILE A 15 10.99 -1.86 23.46
CA ILE A 15 11.14 -2.03 22.02
C ILE A 15 9.76 -2.29 21.38
N VAL A 16 8.99 -3.26 21.88
CA VAL A 16 7.67 -3.57 21.31
C VAL A 16 6.77 -2.33 21.35
N PHE A 17 6.70 -1.59 22.45
CA PHE A 17 5.88 -0.39 22.56
C PHE A 17 6.35 0.76 21.66
N ALA A 18 7.66 0.94 21.48
CA ALA A 18 8.21 1.96 20.58
C ALA A 18 7.89 1.66 19.10
N PHE A 19 7.94 0.39 18.70
CA PHE A 19 7.73 -0.03 17.31
C PHE A 19 6.27 -0.34 16.96
N THR A 20 5.42 -0.68 17.93
CA THR A 20 3.99 -0.94 17.71
C THR A 20 3.27 0.20 16.97
N PRO A 21 3.36 1.48 17.38
CA PRO A 21 2.67 2.55 16.66
C PRO A 21 3.22 2.72 15.23
N VAL A 22 4.53 2.55 15.03
CA VAL A 22 5.17 2.65 13.70
C VAL A 22 4.66 1.54 12.78
N THR A 23 4.63 0.30 13.27
CA THR A 23 4.17 -0.88 12.52
C THR A 23 2.68 -0.77 12.18
N LEU A 24 1.85 -0.35 13.14
CA LEU A 24 0.41 -0.14 12.90
C LEU A 24 0.14 1.00 11.90
N ASN A 25 0.90 2.09 11.98
CA ASN A 25 0.73 3.21 11.05
C ASN A 25 1.17 2.81 9.62
N ALA A 26 2.23 2.02 9.49
CA ALA A 26 2.67 1.47 8.21
C ALA A 26 1.64 0.50 7.61
N LEU A 27 1.01 -0.35 8.44
CA LEU A 27 -0.08 -1.24 8.01
C LEU A 27 -1.33 -0.47 7.58
N ARG A 28 -1.69 0.60 8.30
CA ARG A 28 -2.79 1.50 7.91
C ARG A 28 -2.50 2.19 6.57
N ARG A 29 -1.29 2.71 6.39
CA ARG A 29 -0.86 3.33 5.12
C ARG A 29 -0.88 2.37 3.93
N ARG A 30 -0.66 1.06 4.15
CA ARG A 30 -0.83 0.04 3.09
C ARG A 30 -2.29 -0.15 2.67
N LYS A 31 -3.24 -0.01 3.60
CA LYS A 31 -4.68 0.04 3.25
C LYS A 31 -5.06 1.35 2.55
N GLU A 32 -4.30 2.42 2.80
CA GLU A 32 -4.50 3.72 2.16
C GLU A 32 -3.81 3.84 0.79
N ASN A 33 -3.26 2.77 0.20
CA ASN A 33 -2.75 2.84 -1.17
C ASN A 33 -3.94 2.99 -2.12
N PRO A 34 -4.16 4.19 -2.69
CA PRO A 34 -5.30 4.39 -3.55
C PRO A 34 -5.09 3.60 -4.84
N PRO A 35 -6.15 3.01 -5.40
CA PRO A 35 -6.10 2.41 -6.73
C PRO A 35 -5.61 3.43 -7.78
N PRO A 36 -5.00 2.98 -8.88
CA PRO A 36 -4.33 3.87 -9.83
C PRO A 36 -5.27 4.91 -10.46
N MET A 37 -6.56 4.61 -10.67
CA MET A 37 -7.53 5.63 -11.08
C MET A 37 -7.84 6.65 -9.98
N ALA A 38 -8.06 6.20 -8.74
CA ALA A 38 -8.27 7.10 -7.60
C ALA A 38 -7.03 7.95 -7.28
N ALA A 39 -5.82 7.48 -7.59
CA ALA A 39 -4.60 8.25 -7.40
C ALA A 39 -4.49 9.44 -8.38
N ASN A 40 -5.04 9.30 -9.59
CA ASN A 40 -4.90 10.26 -10.68
C ASN A 40 -6.04 11.30 -10.73
N ASP A 41 -7.19 11.02 -10.10
CA ASP A 41 -8.34 11.93 -10.08
C ASP A 41 -8.82 12.22 -8.65
N ARG A 42 -8.89 13.50 -8.30
CA ARG A 42 -9.33 13.99 -6.98
C ARG A 42 -10.76 13.60 -6.62
N LYS A 43 -11.67 13.46 -7.59
CA LYS A 43 -13.07 13.07 -7.36
C LYS A 43 -13.17 11.59 -7.01
N LEU A 44 -12.48 10.73 -7.78
CA LEU A 44 -12.38 9.30 -7.50
C LEU A 44 -11.65 9.04 -6.19
N TYR A 45 -10.61 9.81 -5.88
CA TYR A 45 -9.93 9.76 -4.58
C TYR A 45 -10.89 10.03 -3.41
N ARG A 46 -11.73 11.07 -3.51
CA ARG A 46 -12.72 11.38 -2.47
C ARG A 46 -13.76 10.28 -2.34
N MET A 47 -14.23 9.75 -3.46
CA MET A 47 -15.20 8.65 -3.48
C MET A 47 -14.63 7.41 -2.82
N TRP A 48 -13.43 6.98 -3.21
CA TRP A 48 -12.73 5.85 -2.61
C TRP A 48 -12.46 6.05 -1.11
N ARG A 49 -12.11 7.28 -0.70
CA ARG A 49 -11.88 7.62 0.71
C ARG A 49 -13.17 7.58 1.54
N ALA A 50 -14.31 7.94 0.95
CA ALA A 50 -15.60 7.94 1.62
C ALA A 50 -16.24 6.55 1.65
N ASP A 51 -16.19 5.84 0.52
CA ASP A 51 -16.72 4.48 0.33
C ASP A 51 -15.81 3.67 -0.61
N PRO A 52 -14.84 2.93 -0.05
CA PRO A 52 -13.92 2.12 -0.85
C PRO A 52 -14.63 0.93 -1.52
N GLU A 53 -15.71 0.40 -0.93
CA GLU A 53 -16.44 -0.75 -1.49
C GLU A 53 -17.31 -0.36 -2.69
N ALA A 54 -17.93 0.83 -2.66
CA ALA A 54 -18.64 1.35 -3.83
C ALA A 54 -17.66 1.66 -4.99
N TYR A 55 -16.49 2.22 -4.67
CA TYR A 55 -15.44 2.43 -5.67
C TYR A 55 -15.00 1.12 -6.30
N GLU A 56 -14.71 0.09 -5.49
CA GLU A 56 -14.24 -1.21 -5.99
C GLU A 56 -15.28 -1.87 -6.91
N ARG A 57 -16.56 -1.84 -6.55
CA ARG A 57 -17.63 -2.39 -7.40
C ARG A 57 -17.75 -1.70 -8.77
N GLN A 58 -17.51 -0.40 -8.84
CA GLN A 58 -17.70 0.37 -10.07
C GLN A 58 -16.45 0.42 -10.95
N TYR A 59 -15.27 0.43 -10.32
CA TYR A 59 -14.02 0.76 -11.01
C TYR A 59 -12.95 -0.34 -10.96
N ALA A 60 -13.17 -1.46 -10.26
CA ALA A 60 -12.18 -2.55 -10.18
C ALA A 60 -11.80 -3.13 -11.55
N GLU A 61 -12.76 -3.27 -12.47
CA GLU A 61 -12.48 -3.77 -13.81
C GLU A 61 -11.67 -2.77 -14.65
N LEU A 62 -11.97 -1.49 -14.54
CA LEU A 62 -11.21 -0.43 -15.22
C LEU A 62 -9.77 -0.34 -14.70
N ASP A 63 -9.58 -0.43 -13.38
CA ASP A 63 -8.24 -0.42 -12.78
C ASP A 63 -7.40 -1.61 -13.27
N LYS A 64 -8.01 -2.80 -13.42
CA LYS A 64 -7.34 -3.97 -13.99
C LYS A 64 -6.91 -3.74 -15.44
N GLN A 65 -7.83 -3.24 -16.28
CA GLN A 65 -7.52 -2.93 -17.68
C GLN A 65 -6.42 -1.87 -17.82
N TYR A 66 -6.45 -0.85 -16.97
CA TYR A 66 -5.43 0.21 -16.94
C TYR A 66 -4.05 -0.36 -16.59
N LEU A 67 -3.96 -1.22 -15.58
CA LEU A 67 -2.71 -1.89 -15.20
C LEU A 67 -2.19 -2.81 -16.31
N GLU A 68 -3.06 -3.54 -17.00
CA GLU A 68 -2.68 -4.37 -18.14
C GLU A 68 -2.14 -3.53 -19.30
N ALA A 69 -2.78 -2.40 -19.62
CA ALA A 69 -2.32 -1.49 -20.66
C ALA A 69 -0.96 -0.87 -20.31
N GLN A 70 -0.74 -0.49 -19.05
CA GLN A 70 0.56 0.00 -18.57
C GLN A 70 1.66 -1.06 -18.70
N LYS A 71 1.37 -2.31 -18.32
CA LYS A 71 2.31 -3.44 -18.47
C LYS A 71 2.68 -3.67 -19.93
N LYS A 72 1.70 -3.65 -20.84
CA LYS A 72 1.93 -3.78 -22.29
C LYS A 72 2.81 -2.66 -22.84
N LYS A 73 2.54 -1.40 -22.45
CA LYS A 73 3.38 -0.25 -22.85
C LYS A 73 4.82 -0.37 -22.33
N ALA A 74 4.98 -0.79 -21.07
CA ALA A 74 6.30 -0.97 -20.47
C ALA A 74 7.10 -2.09 -21.14
N ALA A 75 6.44 -3.19 -21.52
CA ALA A 75 7.05 -4.28 -22.28
C ALA A 75 7.49 -3.82 -23.68
N ALA A 76 6.59 -3.19 -24.45
CA ALA A 76 6.90 -2.68 -25.78
C ALA A 76 8.06 -1.68 -25.78
N LYS A 77 8.16 -0.82 -24.77
CA LYS A 77 9.28 0.12 -24.61
C LYS A 77 10.62 -0.58 -24.33
N ARG A 78 10.61 -1.68 -23.57
CA ARG A 78 11.82 -2.49 -23.31
C ARG A 78 12.31 -3.15 -24.58
N ASP A 79 11.40 -3.72 -25.37
CA ASP A 79 11.75 -4.40 -26.62
C ASP A 79 12.37 -3.42 -27.62
N SER A 80 11.80 -2.22 -27.78
CA SER A 80 12.37 -1.16 -28.63
C SER A 80 13.73 -0.63 -28.16
N SER A 81 14.02 -0.74 -26.85
CA SER A 81 15.29 -0.29 -26.26
C SER A 81 16.39 -1.34 -26.37
N ASN A 82 16.05 -2.59 -26.66
CA ASN A 82 17.00 -3.69 -26.80
C ASN A 82 17.41 -3.93 -28.26
N GLU A 83 16.66 -3.35 -29.21
CA GLU A 83 16.98 -3.30 -30.65
C GLU A 83 17.80 -2.06 -31.06
N SER A 84 18.09 -1.14 -30.13
CA SER A 84 18.94 0.04 -30.34
C SER A 84 20.32 -0.16 -29.71
#